data_AF-A0A436F148-F1
#
_entry.id   AF-A0A436F148-F1
#
_cell.length_a   1.000
_cell.length_b   1.000
_cell.length_c   1.000
_cell.angle_alpha   90.00
_cell.angle_beta   90.00
_cell.angle_gamma   90.00
#
_symmetry.space_group_name_H-M   'P 1'
#
loop_
_entity.id
_entity.type
_entity.pdbx_description
1 polymer ?
#
loop_
_entity_poly.entity_id
_entity_poly.type
_entity_poly.pdbx_seq_one_letter_code
_entity_poly.pdbx_strand_id
1 'polypeptide(L)' 'MIARRGMIEEITAALGANGLILRGGFVFPGDEDAPHGTSGAPARSVLLVGQAGEAPLPHFL' A
#
# COMPACT_ATOMS: atom_id res chain seq x y z
N MET A 1 1.84 -14.00 -6.92
CA MET A 1 0.40 -13.83 -7.19
C MET A 1 0.20 -12.42 -7.75
N ILE A 2 -0.28 -12.28 -8.99
CA ILE A 2 -0.58 -10.95 -9.58
C ILE A 2 -1.97 -10.57 -9.09
N ALA A 3 -2.14 -9.41 -8.45
CA ALA A 3 -3.46 -8.91 -8.07
C ALA A 3 -4.33 -8.79 -9.34
N ARG A 4 -5.59 -9.24 -9.29
CA ARG A 4 -6.48 -9.08 -10.44
C ARG A 4 -6.63 -7.59 -10.77
N ARG A 5 -6.67 -7.23 -12.06
CA ARG A 5 -6.79 -5.84 -12.52
C ARG A 5 -7.88 -5.05 -11.76
N GLY A 6 -9.08 -5.63 -11.61
CA GLY A 6 -10.18 -4.99 -10.89
C GLY A 6 -9.90 -4.71 -9.41
N MET A 7 -9.15 -5.59 -8.73
CA MET A 7 -8.75 -5.35 -7.33
C MET A 7 -7.79 -4.16 -7.20
N ILE A 8 -6.86 -4.00 -8.16
CA ILE A 8 -5.95 -2.85 -8.17
C ILE A 8 -6.70 -1.54 -8.41
N GLU A 9 -7.71 -1.55 -9.28
CA GLU A 9 -8.56 -0.39 -9.56
C GLU A 9 -9.36 0.02 -8.31
N GLU A 10 -9.98 -0.94 -7.61
CA GLU A 10 -10.70 -0.70 -6.36
C GLU A 10 -9.77 -0.12 -5.26
N ILE A 11 -8.58 -0.70 -5.09
CA ILE A 11 -7.59 -0.20 -4.13
C ILE A 11 -7.16 1.23 -4.50
N THR A 12 -6.88 1.48 -5.78
CA THR A 12 -6.47 2.81 -6.25
C THR A 12 -7.57 3.84 -6.02
N ALA A 13 -8.83 3.49 -6.28
CA ALA A 13 -9.98 4.37 -6.05
C ALA A 13 -10.15 4.70 -4.56
N ALA A 14 -10.04 3.69 -3.68
CA ALA A 14 -10.15 3.88 -2.24
C ALA A 14 -9.01 4.76 -1.67
N LEU A 15 -7.79 4.58 -2.17
CA LEU A 15 -6.65 5.44 -1.81
C LEU A 15 -6.85 6.88 -2.32
N GLY A 16 -7.31 7.04 -3.56
CA GLY A 16 -7.54 8.33 -4.19
C GLY A 16 -8.57 9.19 -3.44
N ALA A 17 -9.61 8.57 -2.85
CA ALA A 17 -10.58 9.26 -2.00
C ALA A 17 -9.95 9.92 -0.75
N ASN A 18 -8.71 9.53 -0.39
CA ASN A 18 -7.95 10.04 0.75
C ASN A 18 -6.67 10.80 0.32
N GLY A 19 -6.56 11.21 -0.96
CA GLY A 19 -5.36 11.90 -1.49
C GLY A 19 -4.14 11.00 -1.69
N LEU A 20 -4.29 9.69 -1.51
CA LEU A 20 -3.22 8.71 -1.65
C LEU A 20 -3.21 8.08 -3.04
N ILE A 21 -2.01 7.65 -3.47
CA ILE A 21 -1.81 6.87 -4.69
C ILE A 21 -0.99 5.62 -4.40
N LEU A 22 -1.27 4.56 -5.17
CA LEU A 22 -0.48 3.34 -5.18
C LEU A 22 0.85 3.60 -5.91
N ARG A 23 1.97 3.37 -5.22
CA ARG A 23 3.33 3.56 -5.75
C ARG A 23 4.00 2.26 -6.15
N GLY A 24 3.53 1.13 -5.63
CA GLY A 24 4.06 -0.19 -5.92
C GLY A 24 3.71 -1.20 -4.83
N GLY A 25 4.42 -2.32 -4.80
CA GLY A 25 4.27 -3.35 -3.79
C GLY A 25 5.07 -4.60 -4.12
N PHE A 26 5.23 -5.48 -3.14
CA PHE A 26 5.89 -6.76 -3.32
C PHE A 26 5.30 -7.83 -2.38
N VAL A 27 5.62 -9.08 -2.68
CA VAL A 27 5.19 -10.27 -1.93
C VAL A 27 6.35 -10.73 -1.07
N PHE A 28 6.07 -11.06 0.19
CA PHE A 28 7.06 -11.68 1.05
C PHE A 28 7.20 -13.18 0.69
N PRO A 29 8.43 -13.70 0.56
CA PRO A 29 8.71 -15.13 0.57
C PRO A 29 8.14 -15.81 1.82
N GLY A 30 7.78 -17.09 1.73
CA GLY A 30 7.11 -17.80 2.82
C GLY A 30 7.98 -18.06 4.06
N ASP A 31 9.29 -17.90 3.92
CA ASP A 31 10.32 -18.06 4.96
C ASP A 31 10.86 -16.73 5.49
N GLU A 32 10.37 -15.60 4.98
CA GLU A 32 10.80 -14.28 5.44
C GLU A 32 10.08 -13.88 6.74
N ASP A 33 10.81 -13.25 7.67
CA ASP A 33 10.26 -12.72 8.91
C ASP A 33 9.46 -11.43 8.64
N ALA A 34 8.31 -11.62 7.98
CA ALA A 34 7.44 -10.54 7.59
C ALA A 34 6.69 -9.97 8.81
N PRO A 35 6.46 -8.64 8.86
CA PRO A 35 5.75 -8.03 9.97
C PRO A 35 4.35 -8.63 10.13
N HIS A 36 3.94 -8.81 11.38
CA HIS A 36 2.62 -9.32 11.70
C HIS A 36 1.55 -8.27 11.43
N GLY A 37 0.50 -8.67 10.73
CA GLY A 37 -0.66 -7.82 10.49
C GLY A 37 -1.63 -7.82 11.68
N THR A 38 -2.77 -7.15 11.52
CA THR A 38 -3.85 -7.11 12.52
C THR A 38 -4.48 -8.48 12.82
N SER A 39 -4.28 -9.45 11.94
CA SER A 39 -4.67 -10.85 12.15
C SER A 39 -3.70 -11.63 13.03
N GLY A 40 -2.54 -11.06 13.39
CA GLY A 40 -1.48 -11.74 14.11
C GLY A 40 -0.68 -12.74 13.27
N ALA A 41 -0.99 -12.90 11.98
CA ALA A 41 -0.21 -13.70 11.04
C ALA A 41 0.82 -12.82 10.29
N PRO A 42 1.97 -13.38 9.87
CA PRO A 42 2.92 -12.66 9.03
C PRO A 42 2.27 -12.14 7.75
N ALA A 43 2.62 -10.91 7.36
CA ALA A 43 2.12 -10.30 6.14
C ALA A 43 2.59 -11.10 4.91
N ARG A 44 1.68 -11.33 3.95
CA ARG A 44 2.01 -11.99 2.68
C ARG A 44 2.54 -11.04 1.63
N SER A 45 2.18 -9.76 1.74
CA SER A 45 2.56 -8.73 0.78
C SER A 45 2.44 -7.36 1.41
N VAL A 46 3.15 -6.39 0.85
CA VAL A 46 3.04 -4.98 1.21
C VAL A 46 2.72 -4.14 -0.02
N LEU A 47 1.91 -3.09 0.18
CA LEU A 47 1.66 -2.06 -0.82
C LEU A 47 2.35 -0.78 -0.36
N LEU A 48 3.06 -0.13 -1.28
CA LEU A 48 3.64 1.18 -1.07
C LEU A 48 2.62 2.22 -1.52
N VAL A 49 2.22 3.09 -0.60
CA VAL A 49 1.27 4.19 -0.85
C VAL A 49 1.89 5.51 -0.46
N GLY A 50 1.50 6.58 -1.14
CA GLY A 50 1.98 7.91 -0.79
C GLY A 50 1.09 8.99 -1.35
N GLN A 51 1.31 10.22 -0.91
CA GLN A 51 0.56 11.38 -1.39
C GLN A 51 0.81 11.60 -2.89
N ALA A 52 -0.20 12.10 -3.59
CA ALA A 52 -0.14 12.43 -5.01
C ALA A 52 0.63 13.74 -5.32
N GLY A 53 1.38 14.27 -4.35
CA GLY A 53 2.09 15.55 -4.48
C GLY A 53 1.27 16.76 -4.00
N GLU A 54 0.22 16.55 -3.18
CA GLU A 54 -0.32 17.66 -2.39
C GLU A 54 0.79 18.18 -1.46
N ALA A 55 0.92 19.52 -1.39
CA ALA A 55 2.11 20.19 -0.87
C ALA A 55 2.50 19.68 0.53
N PRO A 56 3.82 19.67 0.87
CA PRO A 56 4.25 19.43 2.24
C PRO A 56 3.42 20.30 3.19
N LEU A 57 2.97 19.71 4.29
CA LEU A 57 2.29 20.45 5.35
C LEU A 57 3.06 21.76 5.62
N PRO A 58 2.38 22.90 5.80
CA PRO A 58 3.03 24.22 5.91
C PRO A 58 4.00 24.37 7.10
N HIS A 59 4.16 23.33 7.92
CA HIS A 59 5.12 23.26 9.03
C HIS A 59 6.49 22.69 8.62
N PHE A 60 6.66 22.30 7.36
CA PHE A 60 7.92 21.78 6.80
C PHE A 60 8.50 22.70 5.70
N LEU A 61 8.16 23.98 5.70
CA LEU A 61 8.79 25.03 4.91
C LEU A 61 9.82 25.81 5.73
#